data_AF-A0A3R7D0J9-F1
#
_entry.id   AF-A0A3R7D0J9-F1
#
_cell.length_a   1.000
_cell.length_b   1.000
_cell.length_c   1.000
_cell.angle_alpha   90.00
_cell.angle_beta   90.00
_cell.angle_gamma   90.00
#
_symmetry.space_group_name_H-M   'P 1'
#
loop_
_entity.id
_entity.type
_entity.pdbx_description
1 polymer ?
#
loop_
_entity_poly.entity_id
_entity_poly.type
_entity_poly.pdbx_seq_one_letter_code
_entity_poly.pdbx_strand_id
1 'polypeptide(L)'
;MSGGYGEAVVGTGDDIYVARCPYATSTPSFSRYDPDTDSWISMNTSGLPSGAFRNGMSMVWDRDDHIYALFGGRYSDSNRTLFYRYSITNDVWEQLADTPHAQGAGDAITWSEYDDHVYALIGSNERETRFARYSYDSWEALTFNSNWTFTDDGASLVSVGEYLYALRGEYDERVPNGDFARYHIPTATWEDMSDIPESEGVGDGGSLLYIGDWMGEHDDHIFALGGGARMNPLDTIFTSTASPVIVGA
;
A
#
# COMPACT_ATOMS: atom_id res chain seq x y z
N MET A 1 -22.53 -6.17 -1.50
CA MET A 1 -21.30 -6.87 -1.10
C MET A 1 -20.19 -5.84 -1.11
N SER A 2 -19.63 -5.54 0.06
CA SER A 2 -18.60 -4.50 0.25
C SER A 2 -17.25 -4.92 -0.38
N GLY A 3 -16.33 -3.97 -0.56
CA GLY A 3 -14.95 -4.22 -1.01
C GLY A 3 -14.76 -4.38 -2.53
N GLY A 4 -15.80 -4.09 -3.32
CA GLY A 4 -15.73 -4.12 -4.79
C GLY A 4 -15.06 -2.90 -5.42
N TYR A 5 -14.81 -1.88 -4.62
CA TYR A 5 -14.08 -0.68 -4.98
C TYR A 5 -12.58 -0.94 -4.84
N GLY A 6 -11.78 -0.45 -5.76
CA GLY A 6 -10.33 -0.38 -5.59
C GLY A 6 -9.82 0.93 -6.16
N GLU A 7 -8.95 1.60 -5.42
CA GLU A 7 -8.27 2.82 -5.84
C GLU A 7 -6.91 2.87 -5.17
N ALA A 8 -5.87 3.23 -5.92
CA ALA A 8 -4.57 3.54 -5.37
C ALA A 8 -3.93 4.66 -6.16
N VAL A 9 -2.98 5.33 -5.51
CA VAL A 9 -2.19 6.42 -6.05
C VAL A 9 -0.72 6.12 -5.83
N VAL A 10 0.13 6.44 -6.80
CA VAL A 10 1.59 6.40 -6.65
C VAL A 10 2.22 7.59 -7.37
N GLY A 11 3.23 8.21 -6.77
CA GLY A 11 4.06 9.21 -7.43
C GLY A 11 5.33 8.58 -8.00
N THR A 12 5.80 9.06 -9.15
CA THR A 12 7.01 8.58 -9.82
C THR A 12 8.09 9.66 -9.93
N GLY A 13 8.10 10.61 -9.00
CA GLY A 13 8.95 11.81 -9.04
C GLY A 13 8.38 12.93 -9.91
N ASP A 14 8.03 12.64 -11.15
CA ASP A 14 7.55 13.64 -12.13
C ASP A 14 6.03 13.61 -12.32
N ASP A 15 5.41 12.45 -12.16
CA ASP A 15 3.99 12.22 -12.45
C ASP A 15 3.28 11.55 -11.26
N ILE A 16 1.95 11.64 -11.22
CA ILE A 16 1.10 10.89 -10.30
C ILE A 16 0.24 9.90 -11.09
N TYR A 17 0.21 8.65 -10.69
CA TYR A 17 -0.61 7.61 -11.32
C TYR A 17 -1.76 7.20 -10.40
N VAL A 18 -2.95 7.05 -10.96
CA VAL A 18 -4.17 6.63 -10.26
C VAL A 18 -4.79 5.44 -10.97
N ALA A 19 -4.92 4.32 -10.26
CA ALA A 19 -5.58 3.11 -10.73
C ALA A 19 -6.90 2.93 -9.99
N ARG A 20 -7.99 2.61 -10.72
CA ARG A 20 -9.33 2.55 -10.12
C ARG A 20 -10.28 1.54 -10.77
N CYS A 21 -11.07 0.88 -9.93
CA CYS A 21 -12.28 0.16 -10.31
C CYS A 21 -13.42 0.56 -9.35
N PRO A 22 -14.54 1.13 -9.84
CA PRO A 22 -15.66 1.44 -8.97
C PRO A 22 -16.40 0.19 -8.46
N TYR A 23 -16.39 -0.89 -9.26
CA TYR A 23 -16.92 -2.20 -8.88
C TYR A 23 -16.02 -3.32 -9.45
N ALA A 24 -16.07 -4.53 -8.89
CA ALA A 24 -15.26 -5.64 -9.42
C ALA A 24 -15.82 -6.29 -10.69
N THR A 25 -16.79 -5.66 -11.34
CA THR A 25 -17.21 -5.98 -12.70
C THR A 25 -16.90 -4.83 -13.67
N SER A 26 -16.28 -3.75 -13.18
CA SER A 26 -15.94 -2.60 -13.99
C SER A 26 -14.72 -2.87 -14.85
N THR A 27 -14.67 -2.27 -16.02
CA THR A 27 -13.39 -2.07 -16.71
C THR A 27 -12.49 -1.20 -15.83
N PRO A 28 -11.22 -1.57 -15.63
CA PRO A 28 -10.27 -0.75 -14.90
C PRO A 28 -10.04 0.58 -15.62
N SER A 29 -9.78 1.62 -14.84
CA SER A 29 -9.24 2.90 -15.32
C SER A 29 -7.85 3.10 -14.73
N PHE A 30 -6.94 3.62 -15.54
CA PHE A 30 -5.60 4.01 -15.12
C PHE A 30 -5.29 5.36 -15.75
N SER A 31 -4.93 6.34 -14.93
CA SER A 31 -4.70 7.73 -15.36
C SER A 31 -3.41 8.25 -14.78
N ARG A 32 -2.72 9.11 -15.52
CA ARG A 32 -1.53 9.84 -15.09
C ARG A 32 -1.86 11.32 -15.01
N TYR A 33 -1.43 11.97 -13.94
CA TYR A 33 -1.45 13.41 -13.77
C TYR A 33 -0.05 13.96 -13.93
N ASP A 34 0.09 14.91 -14.84
CA ASP A 34 1.30 15.69 -15.09
C ASP A 34 1.15 17.04 -14.35
N PRO A 35 1.93 17.29 -13.29
CA PRO A 35 1.82 18.49 -12.47
C PRO A 35 2.38 19.75 -13.16
N ASP A 36 3.29 19.60 -14.13
CA ASP A 36 3.86 20.74 -14.87
C ASP A 36 2.84 21.36 -15.82
N THR A 37 1.96 20.52 -16.38
CA THR A 37 0.93 20.93 -17.34
C THR A 37 -0.48 21.00 -16.75
N ASP A 38 -0.64 20.60 -15.49
CA ASP A 38 -1.94 20.46 -14.81
C ASP A 38 -2.94 19.66 -15.65
N SER A 39 -2.55 18.45 -16.06
CA SER A 39 -3.35 17.65 -16.98
C SER A 39 -3.43 16.18 -16.61
N TRP A 40 -4.60 15.58 -16.85
CA TRP A 40 -4.85 14.15 -16.70
C TRP A 40 -4.82 13.45 -18.05
N ILE A 41 -4.08 12.36 -18.14
CA ILE A 41 -3.92 11.53 -19.34
C ILE A 41 -4.40 10.12 -19.01
N SER A 42 -5.29 9.57 -19.84
CA SER A 42 -5.69 8.17 -19.73
C SER A 42 -4.58 7.26 -20.23
N MET A 43 -4.16 6.33 -19.39
CA MET A 43 -3.09 5.37 -19.68
C MET A 43 -3.67 4.04 -20.16
N ASN A 44 -2.82 3.19 -20.74
CA ASN A 44 -3.23 1.90 -21.25
C ASN A 44 -3.61 0.94 -20.11
N THR A 45 -4.76 0.26 -20.27
CA THR A 45 -5.24 -0.77 -19.35
C THR A 45 -5.29 -2.15 -20.01
N SER A 46 -4.68 -2.30 -21.19
CA SER A 46 -4.61 -3.58 -21.91
C SER A 46 -3.85 -4.60 -21.07
N GLY A 47 -4.35 -5.85 -21.05
CA GLY A 47 -3.79 -6.93 -20.23
C GLY A 47 -4.39 -7.04 -18.83
N LEU A 48 -5.10 -6.01 -18.35
CA LEU A 48 -5.80 -6.07 -17.07
C LEU A 48 -7.14 -6.84 -17.18
N PRO A 49 -7.50 -7.68 -16.20
CA PRO A 49 -8.81 -8.30 -16.15
C PRO A 49 -9.92 -7.30 -15.78
N SER A 50 -11.18 -7.64 -16.07
CA SER A 50 -12.31 -6.87 -15.53
C SER A 50 -12.33 -6.97 -14.00
N GLY A 51 -12.56 -5.85 -13.30
CA GLY A 51 -12.48 -5.79 -11.85
C GLY A 51 -11.06 -6.02 -11.31
N ALA A 52 -10.05 -5.56 -12.06
CA ALA A 52 -8.64 -5.68 -11.72
C ALA A 52 -8.28 -5.05 -10.38
N PHE A 53 -8.99 -4.04 -9.89
CA PHE A 53 -8.65 -3.39 -8.62
C PHE A 53 -9.78 -3.58 -7.60
N ARG A 54 -9.43 -3.90 -6.35
CA ARG A 54 -10.36 -4.14 -5.23
C ARG A 54 -9.83 -3.48 -3.95
N ASN A 55 -10.54 -3.66 -2.83
CA ASN A 55 -10.09 -3.11 -1.54
C ASN A 55 -8.68 -3.66 -1.21
N GLY A 56 -7.79 -2.80 -0.74
CA GLY A 56 -6.37 -3.08 -0.49
C GLY A 56 -5.49 -3.00 -1.73
N MET A 57 -6.04 -2.61 -2.90
CA MET A 57 -5.21 -2.25 -4.05
C MET A 57 -4.15 -1.23 -3.60
N SER A 58 -2.89 -1.52 -3.90
CA SER A 58 -1.76 -0.68 -3.53
C SER A 58 -0.70 -0.70 -4.63
N MET A 59 0.03 0.40 -4.79
CA MET A 59 1.05 0.57 -5.82
C MET A 59 2.35 1.10 -5.24
N VAL A 60 3.47 0.68 -5.82
CA VAL A 60 4.77 1.28 -5.54
C VAL A 60 5.61 1.40 -6.81
N TRP A 61 6.34 2.50 -6.91
CA TRP A 61 7.30 2.74 -8.00
C TRP A 61 8.69 2.24 -7.59
N ASP A 62 9.40 1.60 -8.51
CA ASP A 62 10.75 1.07 -8.30
C ASP A 62 11.87 2.12 -8.42
N ARG A 63 11.50 3.41 -8.48
CA ARG A 63 12.41 4.54 -8.73
C ARG A 63 13.05 4.53 -10.13
N ASP A 64 12.55 3.70 -11.05
CA ASP A 64 12.98 3.64 -12.45
C ASP A 64 11.77 3.56 -13.41
N ASP A 65 11.57 2.46 -14.13
CA ASP A 65 10.53 2.36 -15.17
C ASP A 65 9.22 1.72 -14.68
N HIS A 66 9.17 1.13 -13.49
CA HIS A 66 8.07 0.22 -13.16
C HIS A 66 7.26 0.60 -11.94
N ILE A 67 5.94 0.48 -12.09
CA ILE A 67 4.99 0.52 -10.99
C ILE A 67 4.52 -0.91 -10.71
N TYR A 68 4.79 -1.42 -9.51
CA TYR A 68 4.30 -2.70 -9.02
C TYR A 68 2.99 -2.52 -8.29
N ALA A 69 2.09 -3.51 -8.40
CA ALA A 69 0.74 -3.40 -7.86
C ALA A 69 0.23 -4.72 -7.28
N LEU A 70 -0.17 -4.66 -6.00
CA LEU A 70 -1.11 -5.61 -5.40
C LEU A 70 -2.51 -5.15 -5.76
N PHE A 71 -3.34 -6.05 -6.25
CA PHE A 71 -4.65 -5.69 -6.78
C PHE A 71 -5.78 -5.76 -5.73
N GLY A 72 -5.47 -6.15 -4.49
CA GLY A 72 -6.39 -6.22 -3.36
C GLY A 72 -7.33 -7.42 -3.37
N GLY A 73 -8.35 -7.42 -2.51
CA GLY A 73 -9.34 -8.50 -2.44
C GLY A 73 -10.56 -8.14 -1.61
N ARG A 74 -11.74 -8.67 -2.00
CA ARG A 74 -12.94 -8.60 -1.17
C ARG A 74 -12.87 -9.64 -0.07
N TYR A 75 -13.52 -9.39 1.05
CA TYR A 75 -13.84 -10.40 2.07
C TYR A 75 -14.61 -11.63 1.52
N SER A 76 -15.26 -11.53 0.36
CA SER A 76 -15.92 -12.67 -0.30
C SER A 76 -15.05 -13.44 -1.30
N ASP A 77 -13.85 -12.95 -1.63
CA ASP A 77 -12.97 -13.60 -2.61
C ASP A 77 -12.16 -14.73 -1.98
N SER A 78 -12.13 -15.92 -2.56
CA SER A 78 -11.45 -17.06 -1.92
C SER A 78 -9.95 -17.13 -2.21
N ASN A 79 -9.47 -16.70 -3.38
CA ASN A 79 -8.09 -16.93 -3.81
C ASN A 79 -7.59 -15.86 -4.78
N ARG A 80 -7.71 -14.58 -4.40
CA ARG A 80 -7.26 -13.48 -5.25
C ARG A 80 -5.80 -13.16 -4.97
N THR A 81 -4.93 -13.45 -5.93
CA THR A 81 -3.46 -13.43 -5.74
C THR A 81 -2.73 -12.64 -6.82
N LEU A 82 -3.44 -11.75 -7.52
CA LEU A 82 -2.94 -11.06 -8.72
C LEU A 82 -1.85 -10.04 -8.34
N PHE A 83 -0.68 -10.20 -8.94
CA PHE A 83 0.44 -9.25 -8.83
C PHE A 83 0.88 -8.82 -10.23
N TYR A 84 0.96 -7.52 -10.45
CA TYR A 84 1.24 -6.95 -11.75
C TYR A 84 2.29 -5.86 -11.66
N ARG A 85 2.92 -5.61 -12.80
CA ARG A 85 3.84 -4.51 -13.04
C ARG A 85 3.34 -3.71 -14.24
N TYR A 86 3.45 -2.39 -14.17
CA TYR A 86 3.26 -1.49 -15.30
C TYR A 86 4.62 -0.90 -15.70
N SER A 87 4.97 -0.99 -16.98
CA SER A 87 6.13 -0.29 -17.55
C SER A 87 5.69 1.10 -18.02
N ILE A 88 6.31 2.13 -17.47
CA ILE A 88 6.03 3.54 -17.77
C ILE A 88 6.43 3.85 -19.22
N THR A 89 7.63 3.47 -19.63
CA THR A 89 8.17 3.74 -20.97
C THR A 89 7.37 3.03 -22.06
N ASN A 90 6.89 1.82 -21.80
CA ASN A 90 6.18 1.01 -22.80
C ASN A 90 4.65 1.12 -22.73
N ASP A 91 4.10 1.78 -21.71
CA ASP A 91 2.67 1.92 -21.45
C ASP A 91 1.93 0.56 -21.51
N VAL A 92 2.40 -0.41 -20.74
CA VAL A 92 1.86 -1.77 -20.74
C VAL A 92 1.88 -2.40 -19.35
N TRP A 93 0.80 -3.11 -19.03
CA TRP A 93 0.70 -3.96 -17.84
C TRP A 93 1.14 -5.38 -18.16
N GLU A 94 1.88 -5.98 -17.23
CA GLU A 94 2.33 -7.37 -17.27
C GLU A 94 1.93 -8.07 -15.97
N GLN A 95 1.36 -9.28 -16.07
CA GLN A 95 1.13 -10.13 -14.91
C GLN A 95 2.44 -10.80 -14.52
N LEU A 96 2.79 -10.70 -13.23
CA LEU A 96 3.96 -11.34 -12.64
C LEU A 96 3.56 -12.63 -11.91
N ALA A 97 4.49 -13.23 -11.17
CA ALA A 97 4.17 -14.36 -10.30
C ALA A 97 3.12 -13.95 -9.25
N ASP A 98 2.06 -14.73 -9.14
CA ASP A 98 0.99 -14.52 -8.16
C ASP A 98 1.55 -14.46 -6.73
N THR A 99 0.92 -13.65 -5.88
CA THR A 99 1.29 -13.56 -4.46
C THR A 99 1.19 -14.92 -3.76
N PRO A 100 2.02 -15.19 -2.74
CA PRO A 100 2.03 -16.47 -2.03
C PRO A 100 0.78 -16.69 -1.16
N HIS A 101 -0.10 -15.70 -1.08
CA HIS A 101 -1.30 -15.69 -0.26
C HIS A 101 -2.40 -14.84 -0.90
N ALA A 102 -3.65 -15.14 -0.56
CA ALA A 102 -4.79 -14.34 -0.98
C ALA A 102 -4.73 -12.93 -0.37
N GLN A 103 -4.91 -11.94 -1.24
CA GLN A 103 -4.93 -10.51 -0.97
C GLN A 103 -6.23 -10.06 -0.31
N GLY A 104 -6.20 -8.91 0.36
CA GLY A 104 -7.35 -8.32 1.01
C GLY A 104 -7.16 -6.85 1.35
N ALA A 105 -8.00 -6.32 2.23
CA ALA A 105 -8.00 -4.90 2.60
C ALA A 105 -6.71 -4.44 3.30
N GLY A 106 -6.01 -5.37 3.97
CA GLY A 106 -4.75 -5.10 4.68
C GLY A 106 -3.49 -5.33 3.87
N ASP A 107 -3.62 -5.28 2.54
CA ASP A 107 -2.48 -5.28 1.64
C ASP A 107 -1.72 -3.95 1.73
N ALA A 108 -0.39 -4.02 1.80
CA ALA A 108 0.49 -2.87 1.71
C ALA A 108 1.77 -3.29 0.98
N ILE A 109 2.32 -2.40 0.14
CA ILE A 109 3.47 -2.68 -0.70
C ILE A 109 4.49 -1.55 -0.62
N THR A 110 5.78 -1.88 -0.64
CA THR A 110 6.86 -0.90 -0.75
C THR A 110 8.02 -1.43 -1.58
N TRP A 111 8.84 -0.51 -2.08
CA TRP A 111 10.09 -0.79 -2.79
C TRP A 111 11.25 -0.41 -1.87
N SER A 112 12.20 -1.32 -1.72
CA SER A 112 13.40 -1.11 -0.92
C SER A 112 14.57 -0.73 -1.81
N GLU A 113 15.03 0.51 -1.71
CA GLU A 113 16.26 0.97 -2.38
C GLU A 113 17.53 0.40 -1.72
N TYR A 114 17.41 -0.25 -0.55
CA TYR A 114 18.53 -0.89 0.10
C TYR A 114 18.96 -2.19 -0.62
N ASP A 115 18.01 -2.93 -1.18
CA ASP A 115 18.28 -4.23 -1.79
C ASP A 115 17.54 -4.50 -3.12
N ASP A 116 16.89 -3.47 -3.70
CA ASP A 116 16.19 -3.51 -4.98
C ASP A 116 15.08 -4.58 -5.04
N HIS A 117 14.28 -4.65 -3.97
CA HIS A 117 13.19 -5.61 -3.86
C HIS A 117 11.85 -4.97 -3.48
N VAL A 118 10.77 -5.62 -3.90
CA VAL A 118 9.42 -5.31 -3.44
C VAL A 118 9.14 -6.07 -2.16
N TYR A 119 8.62 -5.39 -1.15
CA TYR A 119 8.10 -5.99 0.08
C TYR A 119 6.61 -5.78 0.19
N ALA A 120 5.90 -6.79 0.68
CA ALA A 120 4.46 -6.77 0.78
C ALA A 120 3.95 -7.35 2.10
N LEU A 121 3.02 -6.64 2.73
CA LEU A 121 2.02 -7.23 3.60
C LEU A 121 0.85 -7.65 2.70
N ILE A 122 0.47 -8.92 2.76
CA ILE A 122 -0.65 -9.50 2.03
C ILE A 122 -1.68 -9.87 3.09
N GLY A 123 -2.68 -9.02 3.30
CA GLY A 123 -3.38 -8.93 4.58
C GLY A 123 -4.91 -8.93 4.47
N SER A 124 -5.55 -9.67 5.38
CA SER A 124 -6.99 -9.63 5.58
C SER A 124 -7.36 -10.22 6.95
N ASN A 125 -8.33 -9.60 7.63
CA ASN A 125 -8.90 -10.18 8.84
C ASN A 125 -9.61 -11.55 8.64
N GLU A 126 -10.02 -11.87 7.41
CA GLU A 126 -10.68 -13.13 7.08
C GLU A 126 -9.71 -14.27 6.74
N ARG A 127 -8.43 -13.96 6.44
CA ARG A 127 -7.50 -14.93 5.79
C ARG A 127 -6.10 -14.99 6.37
N GLU A 128 -5.82 -14.35 7.51
CA GLU A 128 -4.45 -14.13 8.01
C GLU A 128 -3.66 -13.15 7.14
N THR A 129 -2.51 -12.69 7.66
CA THR A 129 -1.54 -11.89 6.92
C THR A 129 -0.31 -12.71 6.59
N ARG A 130 0.28 -12.47 5.41
CA ARG A 130 1.63 -12.91 5.06
C ARG A 130 2.50 -11.70 4.77
N PHE A 131 3.71 -11.72 5.31
CA PHE A 131 4.77 -10.80 4.93
C PHE A 131 5.67 -11.52 3.93
N ALA A 132 5.94 -10.89 2.80
CA ALA A 132 6.68 -11.51 1.71
C ALA A 132 7.53 -10.49 0.96
N ARG A 133 8.56 -11.00 0.28
CA ARG A 133 9.40 -10.23 -0.62
C ARG A 133 9.32 -10.80 -2.03
N TYR A 134 9.25 -9.94 -3.03
CA TYR A 134 9.35 -10.30 -4.42
C TYR A 134 10.70 -9.88 -4.99
N SER A 135 11.39 -10.84 -5.61
CA SER A 135 12.73 -10.67 -6.18
C SER A 135 12.94 -11.71 -7.28
N TYR A 136 13.66 -11.35 -8.35
CA TYR A 136 14.03 -12.28 -9.44
C TYR A 136 12.83 -13.08 -9.98
N ASP A 137 11.71 -12.40 -10.23
CA ASP A 137 10.45 -12.98 -10.69
C ASP A 137 9.82 -14.04 -9.76
N SER A 138 10.12 -13.99 -8.46
CA SER A 138 9.62 -14.96 -7.48
C SER A 138 9.31 -14.34 -6.11
N TRP A 139 8.37 -14.94 -5.40
CA TRP A 139 8.02 -14.56 -4.03
C TRP A 139 8.71 -15.45 -2.99
N GLU A 140 9.22 -14.81 -1.94
CA GLU A 140 9.72 -15.45 -0.72
C GLU A 140 8.83 -15.03 0.46
N ALA A 141 8.32 -16.01 1.20
CA ALA A 141 7.61 -15.74 2.45
C ALA A 141 8.61 -15.40 3.55
N LEU A 142 8.40 -14.26 4.21
CA LEU A 142 9.21 -13.78 5.32
C LEU A 142 8.47 -13.99 6.65
N THR A 143 9.20 -13.90 7.76
CA THR A 143 8.60 -13.94 9.10
C THR A 143 7.80 -12.66 9.34
N PHE A 144 6.48 -12.80 9.51
CA PHE A 144 5.60 -11.70 9.92
C PHE A 144 5.79 -11.37 11.41
N ASN A 145 5.44 -10.15 11.82
CA ASN A 145 5.53 -9.72 13.21
C ASN A 145 4.66 -10.60 14.10
N SER A 146 5.27 -11.33 15.04
CA SER A 146 4.57 -12.28 15.91
C SER A 146 3.66 -11.62 16.94
N ASN A 147 3.81 -10.32 17.18
CA ASN A 147 2.95 -9.56 18.10
C ASN A 147 1.65 -9.10 17.43
N TRP A 148 1.56 -9.20 16.10
CA TRP A 148 0.36 -8.88 15.33
C TRP A 148 -0.38 -10.14 14.94
N THR A 149 -1.71 -10.10 14.90
CA THR A 149 -2.51 -11.25 14.43
C THR A 149 -2.69 -11.22 12.92
N PHE A 150 -3.05 -10.07 12.39
CA PHE A 150 -3.26 -9.77 10.98
C PHE A 150 -3.34 -8.25 10.80
N THR A 151 -3.34 -7.83 9.54
CA THR A 151 -3.58 -6.47 9.05
C THR A 151 -4.89 -6.43 8.27
N ASP A 152 -5.50 -5.25 8.21
CA ASP A 152 -6.73 -4.99 7.45
C ASP A 152 -6.71 -3.54 6.93
N ASP A 153 -7.87 -2.89 6.71
CA ASP A 153 -7.96 -1.53 6.18
C ASP A 153 -6.97 -0.55 6.89
N GLY A 154 -6.37 0.37 6.13
CA GLY A 154 -5.36 1.32 6.65
C GLY A 154 -3.96 0.75 6.91
N ALA A 155 -3.67 -0.48 6.49
CA ALA A 155 -2.31 -1.00 6.49
C ALA A 155 -1.41 -0.19 5.56
N SER A 156 -0.19 0.11 5.99
CA SER A 156 0.76 0.86 5.18
C SER A 156 2.19 0.40 5.42
N LEU A 157 3.03 0.52 4.39
CA LEU A 157 4.42 0.07 4.41
C LEU A 157 5.29 1.07 3.65
N VAL A 158 6.37 1.54 4.25
CA VAL A 158 7.35 2.43 3.61
C VAL A 158 8.77 1.94 3.90
N SER A 159 9.67 2.03 2.92
CA SER A 159 11.09 1.73 3.10
C SER A 159 11.88 2.99 3.42
N VAL A 160 12.80 2.90 4.38
CA VAL A 160 13.77 3.94 4.72
C VAL A 160 15.10 3.26 5.07
N GLY A 161 16.11 3.41 4.21
CA GLY A 161 17.40 2.76 4.39
C GLY A 161 17.26 1.24 4.59
N GLU A 162 17.88 0.71 5.63
CA GLU A 162 17.87 -0.73 5.98
C GLU A 162 16.55 -1.23 6.60
N TYR A 163 15.55 -0.36 6.74
CA TYR A 163 14.32 -0.64 7.45
C TYR A 163 13.09 -0.50 6.56
N LEU A 164 12.07 -1.27 6.90
CA LEU A 164 10.70 -1.06 6.46
C LEU A 164 9.88 -0.68 7.68
N TYR A 165 9.09 0.38 7.57
CA TYR A 165 8.20 0.85 8.61
C TYR A 165 6.77 0.52 8.23
N ALA A 166 6.01 -0.04 9.17
CA ALA A 166 4.69 -0.58 8.92
C ALA A 166 3.67 -0.02 9.92
N LEU A 167 2.54 0.46 9.39
CA LEU A 167 1.32 0.62 10.17
C LEU A 167 0.53 -0.67 10.07
N ARG A 168 0.15 -1.21 11.23
CA ARG A 168 -0.82 -2.29 11.25
C ARG A 168 -2.17 -1.71 10.86
N GLY A 169 -2.81 -2.27 9.84
CA GLY A 169 -4.18 -1.91 9.51
C GLY A 169 -5.17 -2.24 10.63
N GLU A 170 -6.31 -1.56 10.64
CA GLU A 170 -7.37 -1.66 11.63
C GLU A 170 -8.03 -3.04 11.63
N TYR A 171 -7.68 -3.86 12.62
CA TYR A 171 -8.12 -5.25 12.69
C TYR A 171 -9.41 -5.46 13.53
N ASP A 172 -9.82 -4.45 14.31
CA ASP A 172 -11.08 -4.42 15.05
C ASP A 172 -11.66 -3.01 15.02
N GLU A 173 -12.74 -2.86 14.25
CA GLU A 173 -13.60 -1.67 14.07
C GLU A 173 -14.13 -1.03 15.37
N ARG A 174 -13.88 -1.63 16.54
CA ARG A 174 -14.33 -1.13 17.85
C ARG A 174 -13.20 -0.70 18.77
N VAL A 175 -11.94 -1.00 18.45
CA VAL A 175 -10.77 -0.62 19.26
C VAL A 175 -9.77 0.16 18.40
N PRO A 176 -9.52 1.46 18.66
CA PRO A 176 -8.54 2.23 17.91
C PRO A 176 -7.19 1.51 17.85
N ASN A 177 -6.58 1.46 16.67
CA ASN A 177 -5.33 0.77 16.44
C ASN A 177 -4.23 1.76 16.06
N GLY A 178 -3.23 1.91 16.92
CA GLY A 178 -2.05 2.74 16.68
C GLY A 178 -0.78 1.94 16.39
N ASP A 179 -0.89 0.60 16.29
CA ASP A 179 0.26 -0.30 16.20
C ASP A 179 1.20 0.08 15.05
N PHE A 180 2.44 0.37 15.42
CA PHE A 180 3.52 0.75 14.51
C PHE A 180 4.74 -0.14 14.79
N ALA A 181 5.38 -0.62 13.74
CA ALA A 181 6.56 -1.47 13.86
C ALA A 181 7.53 -1.20 12.73
N ARG A 182 8.77 -1.65 12.90
CA ARG A 182 9.76 -1.68 11.83
C ARG A 182 10.36 -3.05 11.65
N TYR A 183 10.70 -3.37 10.42
CA TYR A 183 11.41 -4.57 10.02
C TYR A 183 12.82 -4.19 9.57
N HIS A 184 13.83 -4.77 10.20
CA HIS A 184 15.22 -4.60 9.78
C HIS A 184 15.56 -5.65 8.71
N ILE A 185 15.82 -5.20 7.49
CA ILE A 185 16.03 -6.06 6.32
C ILE A 185 17.24 -7.00 6.52
N PRO A 186 18.43 -6.52 6.96
CA PRO A 186 19.61 -7.37 7.09
C PRO A 186 19.49 -8.50 8.12
N THR A 187 18.81 -8.26 9.26
CA THR A 187 18.66 -9.27 10.33
C THR A 187 17.35 -10.04 10.24
N ALA A 188 16.45 -9.64 9.35
CA ALA A 188 15.13 -10.23 9.17
C ALA A 188 14.27 -10.25 10.45
N THR A 189 14.30 -9.16 11.22
CA THR A 189 13.61 -9.06 12.51
C THR A 189 12.67 -7.87 12.58
N TRP A 190 11.50 -8.08 13.18
CA TRP A 190 10.57 -7.03 13.56
C TRP A 190 10.89 -6.47 14.95
N GLU A 191 10.67 -5.16 15.11
CA GLU A 191 10.70 -4.43 16.36
C GLU A 191 9.41 -3.60 16.45
N ASP A 192 8.66 -3.78 17.54
CA ASP A 192 7.50 -2.92 17.83
C ASP A 192 7.99 -1.54 18.26
N MET A 193 7.39 -0.52 17.67
CA MET A 193 7.67 0.87 17.97
C MET A 193 6.57 1.42 18.89
N SER A 194 6.71 2.68 19.31
CA SER A 194 5.60 3.35 20.00
C SER A 194 4.44 3.56 19.02
N ASP A 195 3.21 3.42 19.52
CA ASP A 195 1.99 3.67 18.74
C ASP A 195 2.03 5.05 18.07
N ILE A 196 1.41 5.16 16.90
CA ILE A 196 1.16 6.47 16.32
C ILE A 196 0.29 7.32 17.27
N PRO A 197 0.56 8.63 17.41
CA PRO A 197 -0.19 9.52 18.28
C PRO A 197 -1.52 9.97 17.65
N GLU A 198 -2.25 9.04 17.03
CA GLU A 198 -3.61 9.23 16.52
C GLU A 198 -4.59 8.58 17.47
N SER A 199 -5.41 9.38 18.17
CA SER A 199 -6.30 8.86 19.22
C SER A 199 -7.39 7.93 18.68
N GLU A 200 -7.74 8.08 17.40
CA GLU A 200 -8.70 7.24 16.70
C GLU A 200 -8.03 6.10 15.91
N GLY A 201 -6.69 6.01 15.98
CA GLY A 201 -5.89 5.01 15.29
C GLY A 201 -5.76 5.27 13.78
N VAL A 202 -5.31 4.24 13.06
CA VAL A 202 -5.05 4.30 11.62
C VAL A 202 -6.31 4.46 10.77
N GLY A 203 -7.48 4.01 11.22
CA GLY A 203 -8.71 4.04 10.42
C GLY A 203 -8.62 3.19 9.14
N ASP A 204 -9.63 3.30 8.28
CA ASP A 204 -9.65 2.62 6.96
C ASP A 204 -8.56 3.09 5.98
N GLY A 205 -7.95 4.25 6.24
CA GLY A 205 -7.12 5.01 5.30
C GLY A 205 -5.74 5.39 5.83
N GLY A 206 -5.25 4.71 6.86
CA GLY A 206 -3.91 4.92 7.41
C GLY A 206 -2.84 4.88 6.32
N SER A 207 -1.91 5.84 6.34
CA SER A 207 -0.82 5.88 5.36
C SER A 207 0.48 6.38 5.97
N LEU A 208 1.57 5.78 5.51
CA LEU A 208 2.94 6.23 5.76
C LEU A 208 3.50 6.88 4.50
N LEU A 209 4.27 7.95 4.70
CA LEU A 209 4.98 8.65 3.65
C LEU A 209 6.39 8.99 4.13
N TYR A 210 7.38 8.67 3.31
CA TYR A 210 8.76 9.11 3.46
C TYR A 210 9.13 10.01 2.27
N ILE A 211 9.66 11.19 2.55
CA ILE A 211 10.03 12.20 1.55
C ILE A 211 11.50 12.61 1.65
N GLY A 212 12.27 11.98 2.54
CA GLY A 212 13.63 12.37 2.85
C GLY A 212 14.59 12.33 1.65
N ASP A 213 14.34 11.46 0.67
CA ASP A 213 15.16 11.38 -0.54
C ASP A 213 15.09 12.66 -1.41
N TRP A 214 13.97 13.37 -1.36
CA TRP A 214 13.75 14.60 -2.11
C TRP A 214 13.89 15.85 -1.23
N MET A 215 13.60 15.72 0.06
CA MET A 215 13.65 16.78 1.05
C MET A 215 14.57 16.37 2.19
N GLY A 216 15.88 16.60 2.02
CA GLY A 216 16.90 16.21 3.00
C GLY A 216 16.78 16.87 4.38
N GLU A 217 15.83 17.79 4.59
CA GLU A 217 15.45 18.29 5.93
C GLU A 217 14.46 17.35 6.67
N HIS A 218 14.03 16.29 5.99
CA HIS A 218 13.10 15.26 6.45
C HIS A 218 13.67 13.84 6.25
N ASP A 219 14.99 13.70 6.11
CA ASP A 219 15.66 12.40 5.98
C ASP A 219 15.62 11.55 7.26
N ASP A 220 15.25 12.16 8.38
CA ASP A 220 15.06 11.57 9.69
C ASP A 220 13.59 11.40 10.09
N HIS A 221 12.65 11.55 9.15
CA HIS A 221 11.22 11.60 9.45
C HIS A 221 10.37 10.71 8.54
N ILE A 222 9.42 9.99 9.15
CA ILE A 222 8.31 9.34 8.46
C ILE A 222 7.03 10.04 8.88
N PHE A 223 6.20 10.37 7.89
CA PHE A 223 4.91 11.00 8.10
C PHE A 223 3.83 9.93 8.15
N ALA A 224 3.06 9.92 9.25
CA ALA A 224 1.87 9.09 9.37
C ALA A 224 0.62 9.97 9.24
N LEU A 225 -0.32 9.56 8.39
CA LEU A 225 -1.65 10.15 8.29
C LEU A 225 -2.68 9.13 8.75
N GLY A 226 -3.48 9.49 9.74
CA GLY A 226 -4.65 8.70 10.12
C GLY A 226 -5.74 8.77 9.04
N GLY A 227 -6.47 7.67 8.85
CA GLY A 227 -7.62 7.56 7.96
C GLY A 227 -8.91 8.23 8.48
N GLY A 228 -8.88 8.74 9.72
CA GLY A 228 -10.02 9.41 10.36
C GLY A 228 -10.97 8.47 11.10
N ALA A 229 -11.92 9.06 11.85
CA ALA A 229 -12.81 8.34 12.75
C ALA A 229 -13.96 7.61 12.03
N ARG A 230 -13.99 6.29 12.23
CA ARG A 230 -15.00 5.23 12.08
C ARG A 230 -16.42 5.44 11.54
N MET A 231 -17.07 6.60 11.47
CA MET A 231 -18.49 6.64 11.05
C MET A 231 -18.99 8.01 10.57
N ASN A 232 -18.30 8.64 9.62
CA ASN A 232 -18.97 9.62 8.76
C ASN A 232 -18.58 9.42 7.29
N PRO A 233 -19.47 8.89 6.43
CA PRO A 233 -19.21 8.72 5.00
C PRO A 233 -19.15 10.05 4.22
N LEU A 234 -18.97 11.18 4.93
CA LEU A 234 -18.82 12.52 4.37
C LEU A 234 -17.39 13.07 4.50
N ASP A 235 -16.50 12.38 5.21
CA ASP A 235 -15.08 12.73 5.20
C ASP A 235 -14.42 12.05 4.01
N THR A 236 -14.70 12.63 2.85
CA THR A 236 -13.96 12.43 1.60
C THR A 236 -12.46 12.49 1.88
N ILE A 237 -11.73 11.55 1.29
CA ILE A 237 -10.30 11.56 1.00
C ILE A 237 -9.83 13.03 0.87
N PHE A 238 -8.97 13.45 1.80
CA PHE A 238 -8.53 14.84 2.10
C PHE A 238 -9.50 15.71 2.95
N THR A 239 -9.76 15.34 4.20
CA THR A 239 -10.06 16.36 5.23
C THR A 239 -8.74 16.81 5.88
N SER A 240 -8.41 18.09 5.66
CA SER A 240 -7.17 18.76 6.05
C SER A 240 -7.05 19.01 7.57
N THR A 241 -7.58 18.15 8.43
CA THR A 241 -7.56 18.34 9.89
C THR A 241 -6.61 17.43 10.62
N ALA A 242 -6.20 16.30 10.03
CA ALA A 242 -5.07 15.52 10.54
C ALA A 242 -3.79 16.18 10.03
N SER A 243 -3.07 16.88 10.91
CA SER A 243 -1.70 17.27 10.59
C SER A 243 -0.88 15.98 10.54
N PRO A 244 -0.09 15.73 9.49
CA PRO A 244 0.73 14.53 9.42
C PRO A 244 1.62 14.48 10.65
N VAL A 245 1.61 13.33 11.32
CA VAL A 245 2.44 13.12 12.50
C VAL A 245 3.83 12.75 12.04
N ILE A 246 4.80 13.44 12.62
CA ILE A 246 6.21 13.14 12.44
C ILE A 246 6.62 12.02 13.41
N VAL A 247 7.05 10.89 12.87
CA VAL A 247 7.69 9.79 13.59
C VAL A 247 9.18 9.79 13.23
N GLY A 248 10.05 9.71 14.24
CA GLY A 248 11.50 9.63 14.00
C GLY A 248 11.86 8.33 13.27
N ALA A 249 12.60 8.45 12.17
CA ALA A 249 13.11 7.33 11.38
C ALA A 249 14.31 6.64 12.04
#